data_AF-A0A7Y4VGW5-F1
#
_entry.id   AF-A0A7Y4VGW5-F1
#
_cell.length_a   1.000
_cell.length_b   1.000
_cell.length_c   1.000
_cell.angle_alpha   90.00
_cell.angle_beta   90.00
_cell.angle_gamma   90.00
#
_symmetry.space_group_name_H-M   'P 1'
#
loop_
_entity.id
_entity.type
_entity.pdbx_description
1 polymer ?
#
loop_
_entity_poly.entity_id
_entity_poly.type
_entity_poly.pdbx_seq_one_letter_code
_entity_poly.pdbx_strand_id
1 'polypeptide(L)'
;MNKRLINLLKKNKRTVIGLLSGTSVDAIDAVLLQITGNGLNTKIKVIDFTELTIPQQVRLAIFKNSDKKTARIEEVSRLNVIIGALFSDAVLKLLRRNKLQPSSVDLIGSHGQTIHHLPEKDNYLGFRLKSTLQIGDPAIIANLSGITTVGDFRIADCAVDGDGAPLVPYLDHILFTHKSKNRALLNIGGIANIT
;
A
#
# COMPACT_ATOMS: atom_id res chain seq x y z
N MET A 1 -2.66 -23.73 -5.80
CA MET A 1 -2.25 -22.63 -4.90
C MET A 1 -0.74 -22.70 -4.65
N ASN A 2 -0.01 -21.59 -4.76
CA ASN A 2 1.46 -21.54 -4.69
C ASN A 2 1.99 -22.07 -3.33
N LYS A 3 2.86 -23.09 -3.33
CA LYS A 3 3.43 -23.72 -2.11
C LYS A 3 4.05 -22.69 -1.15
N ARG A 4 4.64 -21.61 -1.69
CA ARG A 4 5.23 -20.52 -0.89
C ARG A 4 4.18 -19.82 -0.02
N LEU A 5 3.02 -19.48 -0.58
CA LEU A 5 1.93 -18.81 0.16
C LEU A 5 1.37 -19.70 1.27
N ILE A 6 1.21 -21.00 1.00
CA ILE A 6 0.77 -21.98 2.01
C ILE A 6 1.74 -22.02 3.19
N ASN A 7 3.05 -22.02 2.92
CA ASN A 7 4.05 -22.04 3.97
C ASN A 7 4.05 -20.73 4.79
N LEU A 8 3.81 -19.58 4.15
CA LEU A 8 3.67 -18.30 4.84
C LEU A 8 2.47 -18.27 5.79
N LEU A 9 1.34 -18.88 5.40
CA LEU A 9 0.16 -18.99 6.25
C LEU A 9 0.44 -19.81 7.52
N LYS A 10 1.32 -20.81 7.44
CA LYS A 10 1.69 -21.67 8.59
C LYS A 10 2.74 -21.06 9.52
N LYS A 11 3.42 -19.98 9.12
CA LYS A 11 4.43 -19.33 9.97
C LYS A 11 3.79 -18.62 11.17
N ASN A 12 4.37 -18.83 12.36
CA ASN A 12 3.97 -18.11 13.60
C ASN A 12 4.44 -16.65 13.64
N LYS A 13 5.47 -16.34 12.84
CA LYS A 13 6.12 -15.02 12.73
C LYS A 13 6.46 -14.76 11.27
N ARG A 14 6.08 -13.59 10.77
CA ARG A 14 6.42 -13.13 9.41
C ARG A 14 7.22 -11.83 9.47
N THR A 15 8.23 -11.74 8.62
CA THR A 15 8.96 -10.48 8.35
C THR A 15 8.33 -9.84 7.12
N VAL A 16 7.73 -8.66 7.28
CA VAL A 16 6.91 -8.00 6.25
C VAL A 16 7.43 -6.60 6.02
N ILE A 17 7.38 -6.12 4.77
CA ILE A 17 7.57 -4.70 4.48
C ILE A 17 6.24 -4.09 4.04
N GLY A 18 5.81 -3.02 4.70
CA GLY A 18 4.69 -2.19 4.27
C GLY A 18 5.21 -1.03 3.42
N LEU A 19 4.55 -0.75 2.29
CA LEU A 19 4.86 0.38 1.42
C LEU A 19 3.62 1.25 1.19
N LEU A 20 3.82 2.56 1.30
CA LEU A 20 2.81 3.58 1.08
C LEU A 20 3.42 4.80 0.41
N SER A 21 2.69 5.45 -0.48
CA SER A 21 2.92 6.85 -0.83
C SER A 21 1.62 7.62 -0.69
N GLY A 22 1.64 8.64 0.17
CA GLY A 22 0.48 9.47 0.46
C GLY A 22 0.06 10.35 -0.71
N THR A 23 -1.13 10.96 -0.62
CA THR A 23 -1.64 11.86 -1.66
C THR A 23 -0.84 13.16 -1.80
N SER A 24 0.05 13.47 -0.85
CA SER A 24 0.99 14.58 -0.97
C SER A 24 2.12 14.29 -1.97
N VAL A 25 2.38 13.01 -2.29
CA VAL A 25 3.38 12.56 -3.27
C VAL A 25 4.79 13.09 -2.95
N ASP A 26 5.11 13.26 -1.67
CA ASP A 26 6.43 13.74 -1.23
C ASP A 26 7.48 12.62 -1.23
N ALA A 27 7.10 11.47 -0.69
CA ALA A 27 7.98 10.33 -0.47
C ALA A 27 7.22 8.99 -0.55
N ILE A 28 8.01 7.92 -0.63
CA ILE A 28 7.57 6.55 -0.42
C ILE A 28 8.04 6.13 0.97
N ASP A 29 7.08 5.76 1.82
CA ASP A 29 7.33 5.21 3.14
C ASP A 29 7.49 3.70 3.03
N ALA A 30 8.58 3.18 3.61
CA ALA A 30 8.85 1.75 3.71
C ALA A 30 9.09 1.37 5.16
N VAL A 31 8.27 0.47 5.70
CA VAL A 31 8.33 0.03 7.10
C VAL A 31 8.62 -1.45 7.16
N LEU A 32 9.70 -1.83 7.83
CA LEU A 32 10.05 -3.21 8.13
C LEU A 32 9.37 -3.62 9.44
N LEU A 33 8.53 -4.65 9.33
CA LEU A 33 7.66 -5.13 10.38
C LEU A 33 7.95 -6.59 10.69
N GLN A 34 7.75 -6.94 11.96
CA GLN A 34 7.57 -8.31 12.38
C GLN A 34 6.13 -8.51 12.85
N ILE A 35 5.40 -9.41 12.19
CA ILE A 35 4.00 -9.70 12.47
C ILE A 35 3.87 -11.11 13.06
N THR A 36 3.17 -11.25 14.18
CA THR A 36 2.82 -12.54 14.79
C THR A 36 1.31 -12.63 14.99
N GLY A 37 0.78 -13.85 15.10
CA GLY A 37 -0.67 -14.08 15.21
C GLY A 37 -1.42 -13.85 13.88
N ASN A 38 -2.74 -13.76 13.97
CA ASN A 38 -3.66 -13.48 12.87
C ASN A 38 -4.99 -12.91 13.39
N GLY A 39 -5.79 -12.31 12.52
CA GLY A 39 -7.09 -11.71 12.88
C GLY A 39 -6.96 -10.75 14.06
N LEU A 40 -7.84 -10.89 15.05
CA LEU A 40 -7.85 -10.09 16.29
C LEU A 40 -6.64 -10.35 17.20
N ASN A 41 -5.92 -11.45 17.01
CA ASN A 41 -4.72 -11.79 17.77
C ASN A 41 -3.43 -11.28 17.11
N THR A 42 -3.55 -10.49 16.04
CA THR A 42 -2.40 -9.94 15.31
C THR A 42 -1.60 -9.00 16.21
N LYS A 43 -0.29 -9.21 16.28
CA LYS A 43 0.66 -8.32 16.95
C LYS A 43 1.69 -7.84 15.95
N ILE A 44 1.99 -6.55 16.01
CA ILE A 44 2.94 -5.90 15.11
C ILE A 44 4.07 -5.32 15.94
N LYS A 45 5.30 -5.59 15.52
CA LYS A 45 6.51 -4.91 15.99
C LYS A 45 7.15 -4.20 14.82
N VAL A 46 7.27 -2.88 14.90
CA VAL A 46 8.08 -2.10 13.97
C VAL A 46 9.55 -2.38 14.27
N ILE A 47 10.30 -2.80 13.26
CA ILE A 47 11.74 -3.05 13.36
C ILE A 47 12.50 -1.81 12.92
N ASP A 48 12.12 -1.26 11.77
CA ASP A 48 12.76 -0.09 11.19
C ASP A 48 11.84 0.56 10.14
N PHE A 49 12.08 1.84 9.80
CA PHE A 49 11.34 2.56 8.76
C PHE A 49 12.25 3.52 7.98
N THR A 50 12.01 3.68 6.68
CA THR A 50 12.73 4.64 5.84
C THR A 50 11.79 5.32 4.87
N GLU A 51 12.21 6.49 4.42
CA GLU A 51 11.55 7.23 3.36
C GLU A 51 12.48 7.32 2.14
N LEU A 52 11.87 7.25 0.96
CA LEU A 52 12.52 7.55 -0.31
C LEU A 52 11.81 8.75 -0.93
N THR A 53 12.51 9.88 -1.03
CA THR A 53 11.99 11.08 -1.70
C THR A 53 11.66 10.77 -3.16
N ILE A 54 10.46 11.12 -3.59
CA ILE A 54 10.04 10.97 -4.99
C ILE A 54 10.71 12.08 -5.81
N PRO A 55 11.39 11.77 -6.93
CA PRO A 55 11.98 12.80 -7.78
C PRO A 55 10.94 13.82 -8.25
N GLN A 56 11.31 15.09 -8.26
CA GLN A 56 10.37 16.19 -8.53
C GLN A 56 9.62 16.01 -9.87
N GLN A 57 10.30 15.58 -10.94
CA GLN A 57 9.62 15.34 -12.22
C GLN A 57 8.57 14.22 -12.16
N VAL A 58 8.79 13.18 -11.36
CA VAL A 58 7.83 12.08 -11.19
C VAL A 58 6.63 12.57 -10.41
N ARG A 59 6.86 13.35 -9.34
CA ARG A 59 5.79 13.99 -8.57
C ARG A 59 4.91 14.89 -9.44
N LEU A 60 5.51 15.77 -10.26
CA LEU A 60 4.77 16.65 -11.17
C LEU A 60 3.96 15.85 -12.20
N ALA A 61 4.52 14.76 -12.73
CA ALA A 61 3.81 13.87 -13.64
C ALA A 61 2.63 13.16 -12.97
N ILE A 62 2.75 12.75 -11.70
CA ILE A 62 1.63 12.18 -10.93
C ILE A 62 0.51 13.22 -10.79
N PHE A 63 0.81 14.43 -10.32
CA PHE A 63 -0.23 15.46 -10.18
C PHE A 63 -0.93 15.79 -11.49
N LYS A 64 -0.17 15.92 -12.58
CA LYS A 64 -0.73 16.09 -13.93
C LYS A 64 -1.69 14.96 -14.29
N ASN A 65 -1.37 13.71 -13.93
CA ASN A 65 -2.17 12.55 -14.31
C ASN A 65 -3.30 12.22 -13.31
N SER A 66 -3.32 12.86 -12.14
CA SER A 66 -4.46 12.81 -11.21
C SER A 66 -5.57 13.80 -11.59
N ASP A 67 -5.30 14.79 -12.45
CA ASP A 67 -6.31 15.69 -13.00
C ASP A 67 -6.91 15.14 -14.30
N LYS A 68 -8.23 14.98 -14.31
CA LYS A 68 -9.02 14.48 -15.45
C LYS A 68 -8.82 15.25 -16.76
N LYS A 69 -8.45 16.54 -16.71
CA LYS A 69 -8.24 17.40 -17.89
C LYS A 69 -6.88 17.18 -18.54
N THR A 70 -5.90 16.75 -17.77
CA THR A 70 -4.49 16.65 -18.22
C THR A 70 -3.97 15.23 -18.26
N ALA A 71 -4.70 14.25 -17.70
CA ALA A 71 -4.34 12.85 -17.69
C ALA A 71 -4.14 12.27 -19.10
N ARG A 72 -3.07 11.50 -19.25
CA ARG A 72 -2.70 10.78 -20.48
C ARG A 72 -2.46 9.31 -20.16
N ILE A 73 -3.15 8.42 -20.85
CA ILE A 73 -3.09 6.96 -20.60
C ILE A 73 -1.65 6.43 -20.70
N GLU A 74 -0.89 6.87 -21.70
CA GLU A 74 0.51 6.49 -21.89
C GLU A 74 1.39 6.90 -20.70
N GLU A 75 1.15 8.08 -20.12
CA GLU A 75 1.90 8.56 -18.95
C GLU A 75 1.54 7.77 -17.70
N VAL A 76 0.25 7.49 -17.46
CA VAL A 76 -0.19 6.63 -16.35
C VAL A 76 0.44 5.24 -16.45
N SER A 77 0.48 4.65 -17.65
CA SER A 77 1.14 3.36 -17.88
C SER A 77 2.62 3.39 -17.55
N ARG A 78 3.35 4.44 -17.96
CA ARG A 78 4.77 4.62 -17.62
C ARG A 78 4.98 4.84 -16.13
N LEU A 79 4.15 5.68 -15.52
CA LEU A 79 4.21 5.98 -14.09
C LEU A 79 3.95 4.73 -13.24
N ASN A 80 3.08 3.82 -13.69
CA ASN A 80 2.85 2.54 -13.00
C ASN A 80 4.13 1.72 -12.83
N VAL A 81 4.96 1.68 -13.87
CA VAL A 81 6.26 0.98 -13.83
C VAL A 81 7.29 1.78 -13.04
N ILE A 82 7.40 3.10 -13.29
CA ILE A 82 8.37 3.98 -12.60
C ILE A 82 8.15 3.96 -11.08
N ILE A 83 6.89 4.05 -10.64
CA ILE A 83 6.56 4.01 -9.22
C ILE A 83 6.84 2.62 -8.64
N GLY A 84 6.56 1.53 -9.36
CA GLY A 84 6.95 0.19 -8.93
C GLY A 84 8.46 0.05 -8.72
N ALA A 85 9.27 0.67 -9.60
CA ALA A 85 10.73 0.70 -9.45
C ALA A 85 11.17 1.51 -8.22
N LEU A 86 10.61 2.71 -8.00
CA LEU A 86 10.91 3.53 -6.82
C LEU A 86 10.50 2.86 -5.51
N PHE A 87 9.36 2.15 -5.49
CA PHE A 87 8.92 1.34 -4.35
C PHE A 87 9.95 0.22 -4.07
N SER A 88 10.48 -0.41 -5.12
CA SER A 88 11.53 -1.42 -5.00
C SER A 88 12.83 -0.84 -4.45
N ASP A 89 13.22 0.35 -4.89
CA ASP A 89 14.40 1.05 -4.39
C ASP A 89 14.28 1.38 -2.89
N ALA A 90 13.09 1.78 -2.44
CA ALA A 90 12.80 2.01 -1.02
C ALA A 90 12.97 0.73 -0.19
N VAL A 91 12.46 -0.40 -0.70
CA VAL A 91 12.65 -1.73 -0.09
C VAL A 91 14.13 -2.09 0.00
N LEU A 92 14.86 -2.02 -1.12
CA LEU A 92 16.27 -2.41 -1.17
C LEU A 92 17.17 -1.48 -0.34
N LYS A 93 16.81 -0.19 -0.23
CA LYS A 93 17.44 0.76 0.69
C LYS A 93 17.24 0.33 2.15
N LEU A 94 16.01 0.01 2.53
CA LEU A 94 15.69 -0.45 3.89
C LEU A 94 16.43 -1.74 4.25
N LEU A 95 16.48 -2.70 3.33
CA LEU A 95 17.20 -3.97 3.53
C LEU A 95 18.70 -3.78 3.67
N ARG A 96 19.34 -3.00 2.79
CA ARG A 96 20.77 -2.68 2.88
C ARG A 96 21.12 -2.05 4.22
N ARG A 97 20.31 -1.09 4.69
CA ARG A 97 20.52 -0.44 6.00
C ARG A 97 20.49 -1.44 7.16
N ASN A 98 19.61 -2.44 7.08
CA ASN A 98 19.48 -3.49 8.09
C ASN A 98 20.39 -4.70 7.87
N LYS A 99 21.25 -4.68 6.84
CA LYS A 99 22.10 -5.82 6.42
C LYS A 99 21.30 -7.10 6.18
N LEU A 100 20.08 -6.95 5.66
CA LEU A 100 19.17 -8.05 5.36
C LEU A 100 19.21 -8.40 3.88
N GLN A 101 19.02 -9.68 3.58
CA GLN A 101 18.85 -10.17 2.21
C GLN A 101 17.35 -10.21 1.85
N PRO A 102 16.95 -10.00 0.58
CA PRO A 102 15.55 -10.11 0.18
C PRO A 102 14.87 -11.41 0.58
N SER A 103 15.60 -12.53 0.55
CA SER A 103 15.13 -13.85 0.98
C SER A 103 14.74 -13.95 2.46
N SER A 104 15.14 -12.99 3.30
CA SER A 104 14.74 -12.91 4.71
C SER A 104 13.39 -12.21 4.93
N VAL A 105 12.83 -11.61 3.89
CA VAL A 105 11.50 -10.99 3.91
C VAL A 105 10.48 -11.95 3.32
N ASP A 106 9.39 -12.15 4.05
CA ASP A 106 8.34 -13.07 3.66
C ASP A 106 7.42 -12.49 2.59
N LEU A 107 7.02 -11.22 2.76
CA LEU A 107 6.14 -10.51 1.85
C LEU A 107 6.31 -8.98 1.92
N ILE A 108 5.93 -8.32 0.82
CA ILE A 108 5.68 -6.88 0.74
C ILE A 108 4.17 -6.66 0.65
N GLY A 109 3.63 -5.73 1.44
CA GLY A 109 2.30 -5.16 1.23
C GLY A 109 2.43 -3.75 0.67
N SER A 110 2.01 -3.52 -0.57
CA SER A 110 2.12 -2.22 -1.24
C SER A 110 0.75 -1.61 -1.50
N HIS A 111 0.48 -0.44 -0.90
CA HIS A 111 -0.70 0.33 -1.26
C HIS A 111 -0.60 0.93 -2.67
N GLY A 112 0.62 1.26 -3.11
CA GLY A 112 0.86 2.05 -4.32
C GLY A 112 0.57 3.55 -4.13
N GLN A 113 0.46 4.25 -5.24
CA GLN A 113 0.15 5.68 -5.33
C GLN A 113 -1.23 5.85 -5.96
N THR A 114 -2.16 6.52 -5.28
CA THR A 114 -3.49 6.79 -5.85
C THR A 114 -3.39 7.81 -6.99
N ILE A 115 -3.96 7.47 -8.15
CA ILE A 115 -4.18 8.38 -9.28
C ILE A 115 -5.63 8.86 -9.32
N HIS A 116 -6.59 7.96 -9.10
CA HIS A 116 -8.00 8.29 -9.14
C HIS A 116 -8.81 7.45 -8.16
N HIS A 117 -9.86 8.02 -7.59
CA HIS A 117 -10.73 7.36 -6.62
C HIS A 117 -12.18 7.84 -6.81
N LEU A 118 -13.07 6.91 -7.14
CA LEU A 118 -14.49 7.13 -7.40
C LEU A 118 -15.30 6.14 -6.56
N PRO A 119 -15.55 6.47 -5.27
CA PRO A 119 -16.29 5.59 -4.35
C PRO A 119 -17.80 5.59 -4.60
N GLU A 120 -18.32 6.52 -5.40
CA GLU A 120 -19.74 6.60 -5.73
C GLU A 120 -20.13 5.64 -6.86
N LYS A 121 -21.35 5.09 -6.79
CA LYS A 121 -21.93 4.21 -7.82
C LYS A 121 -22.58 5.01 -8.94
N ASP A 122 -21.75 5.67 -9.73
CA ASP A 122 -22.19 6.38 -10.91
C ASP A 122 -22.52 5.41 -12.05
N ASN A 123 -23.55 5.73 -12.83
CA ASN A 123 -23.90 4.94 -14.02
C ASN A 123 -22.95 5.30 -15.17
N TYR A 124 -22.13 4.34 -15.58
CA TYR A 124 -21.23 4.48 -16.71
C TYR A 124 -21.38 3.28 -17.65
N LEU A 125 -21.78 3.54 -18.90
CA LEU A 125 -22.04 2.51 -19.91
C LEU A 125 -23.04 1.41 -19.46
N GLY A 126 -23.98 1.75 -18.57
CA GLY A 126 -24.96 0.81 -18.01
C GLY A 126 -24.47 0.03 -16.78
N PHE A 127 -23.23 0.25 -16.33
CA PHE A 127 -22.67 -0.34 -15.12
C PHE A 127 -22.69 0.66 -13.97
N ARG A 128 -23.01 0.20 -12.76
CA ARG A 128 -23.02 1.00 -11.53
C ARG A 128 -22.03 0.43 -10.52
N LEU A 129 -20.75 0.62 -10.82
CA LEU A 129 -19.64 0.06 -10.05
C LEU A 129 -18.75 1.19 -9.54
N LYS A 130 -18.25 1.03 -8.32
CA LYS A 130 -17.21 1.91 -7.76
C LYS A 130 -15.88 1.60 -8.44
N SER A 131 -14.99 2.60 -8.52
CA SER A 131 -13.66 2.38 -9.11
C SER A 131 -12.58 3.14 -8.37
N THR A 132 -11.37 2.59 -8.38
CA THR A 132 -10.21 3.18 -7.75
C THR A 132 -8.97 2.69 -8.46
N LEU A 133 -8.01 3.59 -8.68
CA LEU A 133 -6.77 3.30 -9.39
C LEU A 133 -5.57 3.71 -8.55
N GLN A 134 -4.79 2.71 -8.15
CA GLN A 134 -3.47 2.88 -7.58
C GLN A 134 -2.44 2.41 -8.61
N ILE A 135 -1.35 3.15 -8.75
CA ILE A 135 -0.21 2.80 -9.59
C ILE A 135 0.99 2.41 -8.72
N GLY A 136 1.95 1.70 -9.29
CA GLY A 136 3.06 1.09 -8.56
C GLY A 136 2.92 -0.43 -8.60
N ASP A 137 3.10 -0.98 -9.80
CA ASP A 137 2.70 -2.34 -10.13
C ASP A 137 3.35 -3.40 -9.21
N PRO A 138 2.56 -4.25 -8.52
CA PRO A 138 3.09 -5.30 -7.66
C PRO A 138 4.04 -6.28 -8.36
N ALA A 139 3.84 -6.54 -9.67
CA ALA A 139 4.72 -7.42 -10.44
C ALA A 139 6.10 -6.77 -10.66
N ILE A 140 6.14 -5.46 -10.91
CA ILE A 140 7.41 -4.71 -10.97
C ILE A 140 8.12 -4.77 -9.63
N ILE A 141 7.39 -4.49 -8.53
CA ILE A 141 7.95 -4.54 -7.18
C ILE A 141 8.50 -5.93 -6.85
N ALA A 142 7.74 -6.98 -7.16
CA ALA A 142 8.14 -8.35 -6.88
C ALA A 142 9.38 -8.79 -7.66
N ASN A 143 9.47 -8.43 -8.95
CA ASN A 143 10.61 -8.81 -9.79
C ASN A 143 11.89 -8.04 -9.43
N LEU A 144 11.78 -6.73 -9.19
CA LEU A 144 12.96 -5.91 -8.88
C LEU A 144 13.48 -6.13 -7.46
N SER A 145 12.59 -6.40 -6.49
CA SER A 145 12.99 -6.69 -5.11
C SER A 145 13.33 -8.17 -4.85
N GLY A 146 12.83 -9.09 -5.68
CA GLY A 146 12.92 -10.53 -5.45
C GLY A 146 11.99 -11.06 -4.34
N ILE A 147 11.04 -10.26 -3.87
CA ILE A 147 10.15 -10.57 -2.74
C ILE A 147 8.71 -10.71 -3.24
N THR A 148 7.94 -11.64 -2.65
CA THR A 148 6.51 -11.75 -2.95
C THR A 148 5.79 -10.47 -2.57
N THR A 149 5.11 -9.82 -3.51
CA THR A 149 4.38 -8.56 -3.27
C THR A 149 2.88 -8.77 -3.39
N VAL A 150 2.14 -8.23 -2.43
CA VAL A 150 0.68 -8.11 -2.44
C VAL A 150 0.35 -6.62 -2.54
N GLY A 151 -0.55 -6.26 -3.45
CA GLY A 151 -1.05 -4.89 -3.60
C GLY A 151 -2.53 -4.84 -3.93
N ASP A 152 -2.99 -3.71 -4.49
CA ASP A 152 -4.38 -3.50 -4.93
C ASP A 152 -5.44 -3.67 -3.84
N PHE A 153 -5.14 -3.18 -2.63
CA PHE A 153 -6.03 -3.37 -1.48
C PHE A 153 -7.39 -2.67 -1.62
N ARG A 154 -7.44 -1.47 -2.22
CA ARG A 154 -8.68 -0.68 -2.29
C ARG A 154 -9.69 -1.26 -3.27
N ILE A 155 -9.23 -1.71 -4.44
CA ILE A 155 -10.14 -2.27 -5.44
C ILE A 155 -10.78 -3.56 -4.96
N ALA A 156 -10.09 -4.34 -4.10
CA ALA A 156 -10.66 -5.52 -3.47
C ALA A 156 -11.86 -5.18 -2.55
N ASP A 157 -11.79 -4.07 -1.81
CA ASP A 157 -12.90 -3.57 -1.00
C ASP A 157 -14.05 -3.02 -1.88
N CYS A 158 -13.73 -2.25 -2.92
CA CYS A 158 -14.73 -1.80 -3.91
C CYS A 158 -15.47 -2.96 -4.59
N ALA A 159 -14.77 -4.08 -4.86
CA ALA A 159 -15.35 -5.26 -5.51
C ALA A 159 -16.42 -5.95 -4.65
N VAL A 160 -16.39 -5.75 -3.33
CA VAL A 160 -17.41 -6.22 -2.39
C VAL A 160 -18.31 -5.10 -1.88
N ASP A 161 -18.41 -4.02 -2.66
CA ASP A 161 -19.25 -2.84 -2.41
C ASP A 161 -18.79 -1.90 -1.28
N GLY A 162 -17.58 -2.07 -0.77
CA GLY A 162 -16.94 -1.11 0.12
C GLY A 162 -16.53 0.17 -0.63
N ASP A 163 -16.16 1.22 0.10
CA ASP A 163 -15.76 2.51 -0.50
C ASP A 163 -14.30 2.49 -0.96
N GLY A 164 -13.52 1.46 -0.64
CA GLY A 164 -12.08 1.41 -0.88
C GLY A 164 -11.27 2.30 0.06
N ALA A 165 -11.92 2.98 1.01
CA ALA A 165 -11.33 3.93 1.95
C ALA A 165 -12.28 4.26 3.11
N PRO A 166 -11.76 4.58 4.31
CA PRO A 166 -10.43 4.24 4.81
C PRO A 166 -10.36 2.74 5.14
N LEU A 167 -9.23 2.08 4.81
CA LEU A 167 -9.02 0.66 5.16
C LEU A 167 -8.37 0.46 6.54
N VAL A 168 -7.84 1.53 7.14
CA VAL A 168 -7.16 1.50 8.44
C VAL A 168 -8.04 1.13 9.66
N PRO A 169 -9.39 1.37 9.69
CA PRO A 169 -10.19 1.12 10.89
C PRO A 169 -10.09 -0.30 11.46
N TYR A 170 -9.95 -1.32 10.59
CA TYR A 170 -9.77 -2.70 11.05
C TYR A 170 -8.44 -2.89 11.80
N LEU A 171 -7.36 -2.29 11.30
CA LEU A 171 -6.07 -2.33 11.98
C LEU A 171 -6.10 -1.52 13.28
N ASP A 172 -6.74 -0.34 13.27
CA ASP A 172 -6.92 0.50 14.44
C ASP A 172 -7.67 -0.24 15.55
N HIS A 173 -8.73 -0.99 15.20
CA HIS A 173 -9.45 -1.83 16.13
C HIS A 173 -8.54 -2.90 16.77
N ILE A 174 -7.71 -3.58 15.98
CA ILE A 174 -6.78 -4.60 16.49
C ILE A 174 -5.74 -3.99 17.45
N LEU A 175 -5.17 -2.85 17.08
CA LEU A 175 -4.03 -2.28 17.81
C LEU A 175 -4.44 -1.42 19.01
N PHE A 176 -5.59 -0.76 18.95
CA PHE A 176 -5.93 0.29 19.89
C PHE A 176 -7.23 0.07 20.64
N THR A 177 -7.98 -1.02 20.42
CA THR A 177 -9.14 -1.33 21.27
C THR A 177 -8.72 -1.50 22.74
N HIS A 178 -9.55 -0.99 23.66
CA HIS A 178 -9.33 -1.07 25.10
C HIS A 178 -10.60 -1.55 25.80
N LYS A 179 -10.47 -2.41 26.82
CA LYS A 179 -11.62 -3.04 27.50
C LYS A 179 -12.59 -2.04 28.16
N SER A 180 -12.11 -0.86 28.53
CA SER A 180 -12.87 0.14 29.29
C SER A 180 -12.76 1.56 28.78
N LYS A 181 -12.12 1.80 27.63
CA LYS A 181 -11.90 3.15 27.09
C LYS A 181 -12.32 3.20 25.64
N ASN A 182 -13.15 4.18 25.30
CA ASN A 182 -13.34 4.59 23.92
C ASN A 182 -12.12 5.39 23.48
N ARG A 183 -11.64 5.17 22.27
CA ARG A 183 -10.54 5.89 21.67
C ARG A 183 -10.97 6.36 20.28
N ALA A 184 -10.60 7.58 19.95
CA ALA A 184 -10.67 8.09 18.60
C ALA A 184 -9.23 8.20 18.07
N LEU A 185 -9.02 7.79 16.83
CA LEU A 185 -7.74 7.91 16.13
C LEU A 185 -7.93 8.83 14.93
N LEU A 186 -7.27 9.98 14.97
CA LEU A 186 -7.32 10.97 13.89
C LEU A 186 -6.03 10.91 13.08
N ASN A 187 -6.15 10.54 11.80
CA ASN A 187 -5.09 10.69 10.82
C ASN A 187 -5.24 12.03 10.09
N ILE A 188 -4.17 12.83 10.03
CA ILE A 188 -4.12 14.12 9.35
C ILE A 188 -3.13 14.02 8.19
N GLY A 189 -3.60 13.48 7.06
CA GLY A 189 -2.86 13.47 5.79
C GLY A 189 -3.37 14.55 4.84
N GLY A 190 -3.20 14.32 3.52
CA GLY A 190 -3.84 15.19 2.52
C GLY A 190 -5.38 15.18 2.59
N ILE A 191 -5.95 14.10 3.13
CA ILE A 191 -7.36 13.99 3.55
C ILE A 191 -7.34 13.44 4.97
N ALA A 192 -8.08 14.07 5.88
CA ALA A 192 -8.20 13.60 7.25
C ALA A 192 -9.22 12.45 7.36
N ASN A 193 -8.96 11.48 8.22
CA ASN A 193 -9.90 10.40 8.54
C ASN A 193 -9.83 10.06 10.03
N ILE A 194 -10.96 9.62 10.57
CA ILE A 194 -11.11 9.23 11.98
C ILE A 194 -11.58 7.78 12.07
N THR A 195 -11.02 7.04 13.03
CA THR A 195 -11.55 5.76 13.52
C THR A 195 -12.04 5.95 14.95
#